data_AF-A0A958A7F8-F1
#
_entry.id   AF-A0A958A7F8-F1
#
_cell.length_a   1.000
_cell.length_b   1.000
_cell.length_c   1.000
_cell.angle_alpha   90.00
_cell.angle_beta   90.00
_cell.angle_gamma   90.00
#
_symmetry.space_group_name_H-M   'P 1'
#
loop_
_entity.id
_entity.type
_entity.pdbx_description
1 polymer ?
#
loop_
_entity_poly.entity_id
_entity_poly.type
_entity_poly.pdbx_seq_one_letter_code
_entity_poly.pdbx_strand_id
1 'polypeptide(L)'
;LPDFERAHLETPALSQEALIDQLLDQVAPGQAFTQSPAQKRALLSQQLKQTPHLVVIDNLETVADYQTLLPLLRELADPSKFMLTSRHSLQAQPDIFCCTLNELNPEDTLAFIRHEAATRGLPLLAEAAEAKLQRIYDVVGGNPLAIKLVVGQLSVLPLAVMLDNLKQVRGKRADALYSFIYWQTWQRLKTV
;
A
#
# COMPACT_ATOMS: atom_id res chain seq x y z
N LEU A 1 18.16 4.64 -21.27
CA LEU A 1 17.29 4.16 -20.17
C LEU A 1 18.07 3.05 -19.49
N PRO A 2 18.67 3.27 -18.30
CA PRO A 2 19.46 2.23 -17.67
C PRO A 2 18.56 1.18 -17.02
N ASP A 3 19.06 -0.06 -17.02
CA ASP A 3 18.49 -1.37 -16.62
C ASP A 3 17.90 -1.48 -15.18
N PHE A 4 17.12 -0.50 -14.71
CA PHE A 4 16.45 -0.59 -13.41
C PHE A 4 15.25 -1.55 -13.39
N GLU A 5 14.79 -2.03 -14.54
CA GLU A 5 13.65 -2.95 -14.63
C GLU A 5 13.99 -4.41 -14.26
N ARG A 6 15.27 -4.80 -14.21
CA ARG A 6 15.66 -6.21 -14.04
C ARG A 6 16.00 -6.65 -12.61
N ALA A 7 15.92 -5.75 -11.64
CA ALA A 7 16.14 -6.06 -10.23
C ALA A 7 14.89 -5.78 -9.38
N HIS A 8 13.69 -6.03 -9.93
CA HIS A 8 12.52 -6.25 -9.08
C HIS A 8 12.72 -7.57 -8.35
N LEU A 9 13.40 -7.44 -7.21
CA LEU A 9 13.32 -8.24 -6.00
C LEU A 9 12.23 -9.33 -6.07
N GLU A 10 12.58 -10.48 -6.65
CA GLU A 10 11.95 -11.77 -6.39
C GLU A 10 12.33 -12.21 -4.96
N THR A 11 11.97 -11.38 -3.98
CA THR A 11 11.88 -11.80 -2.59
C THR A 11 10.68 -12.75 -2.51
N PRO A 12 10.82 -13.93 -1.87
CA PRO A 12 9.82 -14.98 -1.97
C PRO A 12 8.47 -14.44 -1.54
N ALA A 13 7.52 -14.55 -2.46
CA ALA A 13 6.13 -14.29 -2.20
C ALA A 13 5.69 -15.21 -1.05
N LEU A 14 5.18 -14.65 0.04
CA LEU A 14 4.92 -15.35 1.31
C LEU A 14 4.20 -16.68 1.01
N SER A 15 4.84 -17.82 1.31
CA SER A 15 4.22 -19.12 1.07
C SER A 15 3.11 -19.37 2.09
N GLN A 16 2.16 -20.25 1.77
CA GLN A 16 1.11 -20.63 2.72
C GLN A 16 1.70 -21.17 4.04
N GLU A 17 2.80 -21.92 3.98
CA GLU A 17 3.49 -22.43 5.18
C GLU A 17 4.12 -21.29 5.98
N ALA A 18 4.79 -20.34 5.32
CA ALA A 18 5.38 -19.18 5.99
C ALA A 18 4.31 -18.31 6.66
N LEU A 19 3.12 -18.17 6.04
CA LEU A 19 1.99 -17.48 6.66
C LEU A 19 1.50 -18.19 7.92
N ILE A 20 1.34 -19.52 7.87
CA ILE A 20 0.90 -20.31 9.03
C ILE A 20 1.90 -20.15 10.18
N ASP A 21 3.20 -20.22 9.89
CA ASP A 21 4.26 -20.03 10.89
C ASP A 21 4.20 -18.64 11.51
N GLN A 22 4.09 -17.58 10.68
CA GLN A 22 3.97 -16.20 11.16
C GLN A 22 2.70 -15.96 12.00
N LEU A 23 1.58 -16.60 11.65
CA LEU A 23 0.35 -16.47 12.42
C LEU A 23 0.47 -17.21 13.75
N LEU A 24 1.04 -18.41 13.77
CA LEU A 24 1.29 -19.18 15.00
C LEU A 24 2.18 -18.42 15.98
N ASP A 25 3.26 -17.81 15.50
CA ASP A 25 4.16 -16.98 16.32
C ASP A 25 3.44 -15.78 16.96
N GLN A 26 2.43 -15.22 16.27
CA GLN A 26 1.65 -14.08 16.76
C GLN A 26 0.54 -14.48 17.74
N VAL A 27 -0.17 -15.58 17.49
CA VAL A 27 -1.30 -16.01 18.34
C VAL A 27 -0.84 -16.82 19.55
N ALA A 28 0.35 -17.42 19.52
CA ALA A 28 0.90 -18.25 20.58
C ALA A 28 2.41 -17.97 20.77
N PRO A 29 2.80 -16.75 21.18
CA PRO A 29 4.20 -16.37 21.29
C PRO A 29 4.94 -17.23 22.31
N GLY A 30 6.16 -17.64 21.96
CA GLY A 30 7.03 -18.44 22.83
C GLY A 30 6.76 -19.95 22.83
N GLN A 31 5.82 -20.43 22.01
CA GLN A 31 5.69 -21.87 21.73
C GLN A 31 6.60 -22.25 20.55
N ALA A 32 7.47 -23.23 20.76
CA ALA A 32 8.26 -23.80 19.67
C ALA A 32 7.41 -24.79 18.88
N PHE A 33 7.13 -24.49 17.62
CA PHE A 33 6.36 -25.36 16.74
C PHE A 33 7.28 -26.24 15.89
N THR A 34 7.66 -27.42 16.39
CA THR A 34 8.47 -28.42 15.65
C THR A 34 7.62 -29.46 14.90
N GLN A 35 6.30 -29.26 14.84
CA GLN A 35 5.36 -30.17 14.23
C GLN A 35 5.38 -30.11 12.70
N SER A 36 4.78 -31.11 12.04
CA SER A 36 4.61 -31.12 10.59
C SER A 36 3.67 -29.99 10.11
N PRO A 37 3.72 -29.58 8.83
CA PRO A 37 2.86 -28.52 8.30
C PRO A 37 1.35 -28.75 8.55
N ALA A 38 0.89 -29.99 8.42
CA ALA A 38 -0.51 -30.35 8.68
C ALA A 38 -0.89 -30.17 10.16
N GLN A 39 0.01 -30.52 11.08
CA GLN A 39 -0.20 -30.35 12.51
C GLN A 39 -0.18 -28.86 12.90
N LYS A 40 0.73 -28.06 12.32
CA LYS A 40 0.75 -26.60 12.51
C LYS A 40 -0.56 -25.95 12.07
N ARG A 41 -1.09 -26.34 10.91
CA ARG A 41 -2.41 -25.89 10.44
C ARG A 41 -3.53 -26.26 11.41
N ALA A 42 -3.54 -27.49 11.93
CA ALA A 42 -4.54 -27.93 12.90
C ALA A 42 -4.46 -27.13 14.20
N LEU A 43 -3.25 -26.87 14.70
CA LEU A 43 -3.01 -26.03 15.88
C LEU A 43 -3.51 -24.61 15.66
N LEU A 44 -3.16 -23.99 14.52
CA LEU A 44 -3.63 -22.64 14.17
C LEU A 44 -5.16 -22.59 14.12
N SER A 45 -5.80 -23.56 13.45
CA SER A 45 -7.26 -23.66 13.38
C SER A 45 -7.88 -23.80 14.77
N GLN A 46 -7.30 -24.63 15.65
CA GLN A 46 -7.76 -24.77 17.02
C GLN A 46 -7.66 -23.44 17.79
N GLN A 47 -6.53 -22.74 17.71
CA GLN A 47 -6.34 -21.46 18.39
C GLN A 47 -7.34 -20.40 17.93
N LEU A 48 -7.51 -20.24 16.61
CA LEU A 48 -8.44 -19.28 16.01
C LEU A 48 -9.92 -19.63 16.25
N LYS A 49 -10.22 -20.89 16.57
CA LYS A 49 -11.56 -21.37 16.96
C LYS A 49 -11.85 -21.22 18.45
N GLN A 50 -10.84 -21.38 19.30
CA GLN A 50 -10.97 -21.24 20.75
C GLN A 50 -11.13 -19.78 21.16
N THR A 51 -10.36 -18.88 20.55
CA THR A 51 -10.42 -17.45 20.81
C THR A 51 -10.68 -16.71 19.49
N PRO A 52 -11.72 -15.86 19.39
CA PRO A 52 -11.95 -15.06 18.18
C PRO A 52 -10.85 -14.02 17.97
N HIS A 53 -10.30 -13.95 16.76
CA HIS A 53 -9.27 -12.98 16.36
C HIS A 53 -9.74 -12.13 15.16
N LEU A 54 -9.19 -10.92 15.06
CA LEU A 54 -9.13 -10.18 13.80
C LEU A 54 -7.73 -10.31 13.23
N VAL A 55 -7.60 -11.03 12.11
CA VAL A 55 -6.32 -11.22 11.42
C VAL A 55 -6.26 -10.27 10.23
N VAL A 56 -5.20 -9.47 10.16
CA VAL A 56 -4.97 -8.52 9.06
C VAL A 56 -3.85 -9.03 8.17
N ILE A 57 -4.15 -9.25 6.89
CA ILE A 57 -3.17 -9.65 5.88
C ILE A 57 -3.00 -8.46 4.93
N ASP A 58 -1.85 -7.80 5.02
CA ASP A 58 -1.51 -6.65 4.19
C ASP A 58 -0.82 -7.07 2.89
N ASN A 59 -1.13 -6.39 1.78
CA ASN A 59 -0.56 -6.60 0.45
C ASN A 59 -0.64 -8.06 -0.05
N LEU A 60 -1.86 -8.59 -0.13
CA LEU A 60 -2.14 -9.97 -0.54
C LEU A 60 -1.49 -10.36 -1.88
N GLU A 61 -1.27 -9.42 -2.80
CA GLU A 61 -0.58 -9.69 -4.07
C GLU A 61 0.86 -10.20 -3.91
N THR A 62 1.46 -10.01 -2.74
CA THR A 62 2.79 -10.55 -2.42
C THR A 62 2.77 -12.01 -1.99
N VAL A 63 1.59 -12.66 -1.94
CA VAL A 63 1.44 -14.10 -1.72
C VAL A 63 1.51 -14.81 -3.07
N ALA A 64 2.40 -15.79 -3.21
CA ALA A 64 2.74 -16.41 -4.50
C ALA A 64 1.53 -16.98 -5.23
N ASP A 65 0.56 -17.43 -4.44
CA ASP A 65 -0.66 -18.06 -4.89
C ASP A 65 -1.81 -17.71 -3.94
N TYR A 66 -2.25 -16.44 -3.99
CA TYR A 66 -3.39 -16.01 -3.18
C TYR A 66 -4.66 -16.83 -3.45
N GLN A 67 -4.77 -17.48 -4.63
CA GLN A 67 -5.92 -18.32 -4.98
C GLN A 67 -5.98 -19.59 -4.13
N THR A 68 -4.82 -20.18 -3.81
CA THR A 68 -4.76 -21.32 -2.87
C THR A 68 -4.82 -20.89 -1.41
N LEU A 69 -4.51 -19.62 -1.10
CA LEU A 69 -4.66 -19.07 0.24
C LEU A 69 -6.13 -18.88 0.66
N LEU A 70 -7.01 -18.42 -0.24
CA LEU A 70 -8.40 -18.11 0.12
C LEU A 70 -9.17 -19.32 0.73
N PRO A 71 -9.08 -20.55 0.18
CA PRO A 71 -9.64 -21.74 0.84
C PRO A 71 -9.15 -21.95 2.28
N LEU A 72 -7.86 -21.77 2.54
CA LEU A 72 -7.32 -21.88 3.90
C LEU A 72 -7.94 -20.83 4.82
N LEU A 73 -7.99 -19.57 4.41
CA LEU A 73 -8.55 -18.49 5.23
C LEU A 73 -10.03 -18.73 5.56
N ARG A 74 -10.81 -19.27 4.62
CA ARG A 74 -12.20 -19.67 4.84
C ARG A 74 -12.33 -20.74 5.91
N GLU A 75 -11.46 -21.74 5.91
CA GLU A 75 -11.48 -22.79 6.94
C GLU A 75 -11.08 -22.30 8.34
N LEU A 76 -10.23 -21.25 8.39
CA LEU A 76 -9.78 -20.61 9.62
C LEU A 76 -10.76 -19.54 10.12
N ALA A 77 -11.71 -19.13 9.28
CA ALA A 77 -12.74 -18.17 9.63
C ALA A 77 -13.76 -18.79 10.60
N ASP A 78 -14.51 -17.92 11.27
CA ASP A 78 -15.60 -18.23 12.20
C ASP A 78 -15.15 -19.07 13.43
N PRO A 79 -14.95 -18.42 14.59
CA PRO A 79 -15.39 -17.07 14.96
C PRO A 79 -14.43 -15.96 14.52
N SER A 80 -13.22 -16.29 14.07
CA SER A 80 -12.22 -15.32 13.65
C SER A 80 -12.58 -14.64 12.32
N LYS A 81 -12.14 -13.39 12.14
CA LYS A 81 -12.38 -12.58 10.93
C LYS A 81 -11.05 -12.18 10.30
N PHE A 82 -11.06 -12.06 8.97
CA PHE A 82 -9.90 -11.69 8.17
C PHE A 82 -10.15 -10.38 7.44
N MET A 83 -9.21 -9.44 7.57
CA MET A 83 -9.16 -8.21 6.78
C MET A 83 -7.98 -8.29 5.82
N LEU A 84 -8.26 -8.18 4.53
CA LEU A 84 -7.26 -8.30 3.47
C LEU A 84 -7.09 -6.94 2.80
N THR A 85 -5.85 -6.51 2.59
CA THR A 85 -5.54 -5.40 1.67
C THR A 85 -4.85 -5.98 0.43
N SER A 86 -5.16 -5.43 -0.74
CA SER A 86 -4.67 -5.96 -2.02
C SER A 86 -4.74 -4.90 -3.11
N ARG A 87 -3.78 -4.92 -4.04
CA ARG A 87 -3.86 -4.16 -5.31
C ARG A 87 -4.76 -4.83 -6.34
N HIS A 88 -5.07 -6.12 -6.16
CA HIS A 88 -5.96 -6.88 -7.03
C HIS A 88 -7.34 -7.02 -6.40
N SER A 89 -8.38 -6.77 -7.19
CA SER A 89 -9.77 -6.93 -6.75
C SER A 89 -10.12 -8.41 -6.54
N LEU A 90 -10.78 -8.70 -5.43
CA LEU A 90 -11.35 -10.02 -5.11
C LEU A 90 -12.87 -10.09 -5.30
N GLN A 91 -13.46 -9.13 -6.02
CA GLN A 91 -14.92 -9.02 -6.21
C GLN A 91 -15.58 -10.27 -6.84
N ALA A 92 -14.80 -11.11 -7.53
CA ALA A 92 -15.28 -12.36 -8.09
C ALA A 92 -15.56 -13.44 -7.01
N GLN A 93 -15.14 -13.22 -5.76
CA GLN A 93 -15.33 -14.16 -4.64
C GLN A 93 -16.63 -13.81 -3.90
N PRO A 94 -17.64 -14.70 -3.89
CA PRO A 94 -18.99 -14.39 -3.41
C PRO A 94 -19.09 -14.19 -1.89
N ASP A 95 -18.15 -14.74 -1.14
CA ASP A 95 -18.11 -14.75 0.33
C ASP A 95 -17.18 -13.68 0.92
N ILE A 96 -16.58 -12.84 0.06
CA ILE A 96 -15.66 -11.78 0.48
C ILE A 96 -16.32 -10.42 0.28
N PHE A 97 -16.53 -9.71 1.39
CA PHE A 97 -16.94 -8.31 1.33
C PHE A 97 -15.78 -7.45 0.82
N CYS A 98 -15.92 -6.91 -0.39
CA CYS A 98 -14.89 -6.08 -1.03
C CYS A 98 -15.19 -4.59 -0.86
N CYS A 99 -14.29 -3.87 -0.18
CA CYS A 99 -14.29 -2.41 -0.13
C CYS A 99 -13.24 -1.86 -1.09
N THR A 100 -13.65 -1.24 -2.19
CA THR A 100 -12.74 -0.60 -3.15
C THR A 100 -12.38 0.80 -2.68
N LEU A 101 -11.10 1.07 -2.49
CA LEU A 101 -10.58 2.40 -2.21
C LEU A 101 -10.36 3.17 -3.52
N ASN A 102 -11.10 4.24 -3.71
CA ASN A 102 -10.96 5.14 -4.85
C ASN A 102 -9.97 6.27 -4.52
N GLU A 103 -9.61 7.04 -5.55
CA GLU A 103 -8.92 8.32 -5.33
C GLU A 103 -9.78 9.26 -4.47
N LEU A 104 -9.09 10.16 -3.75
CA LEU A 104 -9.76 11.24 -3.04
C LEU A 104 -10.53 12.11 -4.03
N ASN A 105 -11.70 12.58 -3.64
CA ASN A 105 -12.40 13.59 -4.41
C ASN A 105 -11.62 14.94 -4.35
N PRO A 106 -11.98 15.95 -5.16
CA PRO A 106 -11.29 17.23 -5.17
C PRO A 106 -11.24 17.93 -3.80
N GLU A 107 -12.35 17.91 -3.05
CA GLU A 107 -12.44 18.58 -1.75
C GLU A 107 -11.49 17.94 -0.72
N ASP A 108 -11.55 16.61 -0.60
CA ASP A 108 -10.67 15.83 0.27
C ASP A 108 -9.20 15.96 -0.15
N THR A 109 -8.92 16.05 -1.46
CA THR A 109 -7.56 16.26 -1.97
C THR A 109 -7.01 17.61 -1.53
N LEU A 110 -7.79 18.69 -1.69
CA LEU A 110 -7.37 20.03 -1.27
C LEU A 110 -7.15 20.10 0.24
N ALA A 111 -8.06 19.52 1.03
CA ALA A 111 -7.90 19.39 2.47
C ALA A 111 -6.61 18.62 2.83
N PHE A 112 -6.35 17.52 2.14
CA PHE A 112 -5.16 16.69 2.35
C PHE A 112 -3.86 17.41 1.96
N ILE A 113 -3.84 18.19 0.87
CA ILE A 113 -2.68 19.02 0.50
C ILE A 113 -2.38 20.03 1.61
N ARG A 114 -3.41 20.70 2.15
CA ARG A 114 -3.22 21.67 3.25
C ARG A 114 -2.68 20.99 4.50
N HIS A 115 -3.24 19.85 4.86
CA HIS A 115 -2.79 19.06 6.00
C HIS A 115 -1.33 18.63 5.85
N GLU A 116 -0.95 18.04 4.71
CA GLU A 116 0.44 17.64 4.43
C GLU A 116 1.40 18.83 4.41
N ALA A 117 0.98 19.96 3.85
CA ALA A 117 1.78 21.19 3.84
C ALA A 117 2.02 21.71 5.27
N ALA A 118 0.99 21.73 6.11
CA ALA A 118 1.11 22.14 7.51
C ALA A 118 2.04 21.21 8.29
N THR A 119 1.85 19.89 8.17
CA THR A 119 2.69 18.86 8.81
C THR A 119 4.17 18.97 8.41
N ARG A 120 4.46 19.46 7.20
CA ARG A 120 5.82 19.64 6.67
C ARG A 120 6.39 21.05 6.87
N GLY A 121 5.67 21.95 7.55
CA GLY A 121 6.13 23.32 7.78
C GLY A 121 6.14 24.20 6.53
N LEU A 122 5.19 24.00 5.61
CA LEU A 122 5.02 24.78 4.38
C LEU A 122 3.79 25.72 4.48
N PRO A 123 3.81 26.78 5.31
CA PRO A 123 2.64 27.62 5.58
C PRO A 123 2.10 28.30 4.32
N LEU A 124 2.98 28.75 3.42
CA LEU A 124 2.59 29.37 2.14
C LEU A 124 1.77 28.44 1.23
N LEU A 125 1.89 27.13 1.40
CA LEU A 125 1.08 26.14 0.69
C LEU A 125 -0.15 25.75 1.51
N ALA A 126 -0.02 25.59 2.82
CA ALA A 126 -1.13 25.28 3.72
C ALA A 126 -2.24 26.35 3.67
N GLU A 127 -1.86 27.62 3.50
CA GLU A 127 -2.76 28.78 3.41
C GLU A 127 -3.01 29.24 1.97
N ALA A 128 -2.49 28.52 0.97
CA ALA A 128 -2.62 28.91 -0.43
C ALA A 128 -4.09 29.03 -0.87
N ALA A 129 -4.36 29.94 -1.81
CA ALA A 129 -5.67 30.01 -2.44
C ALA A 129 -6.05 28.68 -3.10
N GLU A 130 -7.33 28.35 -3.07
CA GLU A 130 -7.87 27.10 -3.62
C GLU A 130 -7.44 26.87 -5.08
N ALA A 131 -7.48 27.93 -5.90
CA ALA A 131 -7.04 27.88 -7.30
C ALA A 131 -5.59 27.40 -7.48
N LYS A 132 -4.71 27.60 -6.50
CA LYS A 132 -3.32 27.10 -6.53
C LYS A 132 -3.26 25.61 -6.18
N LEU A 133 -4.07 25.16 -5.23
CA LEU A 133 -4.16 23.75 -4.85
C LEU A 133 -4.86 22.93 -5.94
N GLN A 134 -5.86 23.52 -6.59
CA GLN A 134 -6.56 22.93 -7.72
C GLN A 134 -5.58 22.56 -8.84
N ARG A 135 -4.57 23.41 -9.14
CA ARG A 135 -3.54 23.09 -10.13
C ARG A 135 -2.71 21.85 -9.78
N ILE A 136 -2.57 21.52 -8.49
CA ILE A 136 -1.90 20.28 -8.06
C ILE A 136 -2.83 19.10 -8.35
N TYR A 137 -4.08 19.16 -7.90
CA TYR A 137 -5.09 18.13 -8.18
C TYR A 137 -5.24 17.87 -9.69
N ASP A 138 -5.33 18.94 -10.49
CA ASP A 138 -5.48 18.83 -11.94
C ASP A 138 -4.33 18.08 -12.62
N VAL A 139 -3.16 17.99 -11.97
CA VAL A 139 -1.96 17.32 -12.50
C VAL A 139 -1.81 15.90 -11.93
N VAL A 140 -2.03 15.69 -10.62
CA VAL A 140 -1.77 14.40 -9.96
C VAL A 140 -3.02 13.59 -9.59
N GLY A 141 -4.22 14.14 -9.79
CA GLY A 141 -5.47 13.52 -9.38
C GLY A 141 -5.63 13.48 -7.86
N GLY A 142 -6.50 12.58 -7.40
CA GLY A 142 -6.80 12.40 -5.97
C GLY A 142 -5.94 11.34 -5.28
N ASN A 143 -4.81 10.95 -5.86
CA ASN A 143 -3.97 9.90 -5.28
C ASN A 143 -3.18 10.39 -4.06
N PRO A 144 -3.42 9.86 -2.83
CA PRO A 144 -2.77 10.35 -1.62
C PRO A 144 -1.24 10.27 -1.64
N LEU A 145 -0.68 9.20 -2.22
CA LEU A 145 0.78 9.04 -2.29
C LEU A 145 1.40 10.05 -3.24
N ALA A 146 0.80 10.25 -4.42
CA ALA A 146 1.28 11.25 -5.38
C ALA A 146 1.25 12.67 -4.77
N ILE A 147 0.17 13.01 -4.08
CA ILE A 147 0.02 14.29 -3.37
C ILE A 147 1.12 14.47 -2.32
N LYS A 148 1.34 13.48 -1.45
CA LYS A 148 2.41 13.51 -0.43
C LYS A 148 3.78 13.79 -1.04
N LEU A 149 4.08 13.15 -2.16
CA LEU A 149 5.37 13.29 -2.82
C LEU A 149 5.53 14.67 -3.46
N VAL A 150 4.49 15.20 -4.12
CA VAL A 150 4.51 16.56 -4.67
C VAL A 150 4.73 17.56 -3.55
N VAL A 151 3.91 17.52 -2.50
CA VAL A 151 4.02 18.44 -1.37
C VAL A 151 5.40 18.36 -0.73
N GLY A 152 5.95 17.15 -0.55
CA GLY A 152 7.29 16.95 -0.02
C GLY A 152 8.39 17.64 -0.83
N GLN A 153 8.30 17.60 -2.16
CA GLN A 153 9.29 18.23 -3.03
C GLN A 153 9.17 19.76 -3.11
N LEU A 154 8.04 20.35 -2.74
CA LEU A 154 7.85 21.81 -2.75
C LEU A 154 8.67 22.54 -1.68
N SER A 155 9.27 21.81 -0.75
CA SER A 155 10.30 22.35 0.15
C SER A 155 11.61 22.69 -0.57
N VAL A 156 11.86 22.09 -1.73
CA VAL A 156 13.13 22.21 -2.47
C VAL A 156 12.93 22.78 -3.89
N LEU A 157 11.74 22.63 -4.47
CA LEU A 157 11.45 23.04 -5.84
C LEU A 157 10.25 23.98 -5.94
N PRO A 158 10.31 25.02 -6.78
CA PRO A 158 9.14 25.83 -7.10
C PRO A 158 8.02 25.01 -7.73
N LEU A 159 6.77 25.29 -7.33
CA LEU A 159 5.58 24.58 -7.80
C LEU A 159 5.46 24.55 -9.33
N ALA A 160 5.74 25.66 -10.02
CA ALA A 160 5.64 25.72 -11.48
C ALA A 160 6.56 24.69 -12.17
N VAL A 161 7.82 24.63 -11.74
CA VAL A 161 8.82 23.68 -12.26
C VAL A 161 8.38 22.23 -12.00
N MET A 162 7.83 21.96 -10.80
CA MET A 162 7.32 20.65 -10.45
C MET A 162 6.14 20.23 -11.35
N LEU A 163 5.13 21.10 -11.48
CA LEU A 163 3.95 20.80 -12.28
C LEU A 163 4.29 20.61 -13.77
N ASP A 164 5.24 21.39 -14.31
CA ASP A 164 5.64 21.23 -15.70
C ASP A 164 6.41 19.93 -15.94
N ASN A 165 7.28 19.52 -15.01
CA ASN A 165 7.93 18.20 -15.05
C ASN A 165 6.89 17.06 -15.02
N LEU A 166 5.87 17.16 -14.16
CA LEU A 166 4.83 16.14 -14.05
C LEU A 166 3.93 16.09 -15.29
N LYS A 167 3.61 17.23 -15.90
CA LYS A 167 2.86 17.29 -17.17
C LYS A 167 3.60 16.61 -18.32
N GLN A 168 4.92 16.68 -18.37
CA GLN A 168 5.72 15.99 -19.40
C GLN A 168 5.68 14.45 -19.25
N VAL A 169 5.37 13.96 -18.05
CA VAL A 169 5.23 12.53 -17.73
C VAL A 169 3.77 12.06 -17.87
N ARG A 170 2.82 13.00 -17.83
CA ARG A 170 1.38 12.75 -17.94
C ARG A 170 1.05 12.11 -19.30
N GLY A 171 0.47 10.90 -19.25
CA GLY A 171 0.18 10.07 -20.43
C GLY A 171 0.86 8.70 -20.43
N LYS A 172 1.82 8.47 -19.52
CA LYS A 172 2.35 7.14 -19.20
C LYS A 172 1.61 6.56 -17.97
N ARG A 173 1.55 5.22 -17.83
CA ARG A 173 0.85 4.53 -16.71
C ARG A 173 1.18 5.18 -15.36
N ALA A 174 0.26 5.10 -14.38
CA ALA A 174 0.49 5.63 -13.03
C ALA A 174 1.83 5.15 -12.43
N ASP A 175 2.25 3.92 -12.74
CA ASP A 175 3.57 3.36 -12.40
C ASP A 175 4.76 4.18 -12.90
N ALA A 176 4.64 4.82 -14.06
CA ALA A 176 5.65 5.70 -14.62
C ALA A 176 5.72 7.05 -13.89
N LEU A 177 4.58 7.55 -13.39
CA LEU A 177 4.53 8.74 -12.53
C LEU A 177 5.20 8.45 -11.18
N TYR A 178 4.89 7.30 -10.57
CA TYR A 178 5.56 6.86 -9.34
C TYR A 178 7.06 6.62 -9.56
N SER A 179 7.42 5.88 -10.62
CA SER A 179 8.82 5.63 -10.95
C SER A 179 9.59 6.93 -11.19
N PHE A 180 8.98 7.92 -11.85
CA PHE A 180 9.57 9.24 -12.06
C PHE A 180 9.79 9.99 -10.74
N ILE A 181 8.76 10.04 -9.89
CA ILE A 181 8.80 10.75 -8.61
C ILE A 181 9.80 10.07 -7.63
N TYR A 182 9.80 8.74 -7.55
CA TYR A 182 10.77 7.97 -6.77
C TYR A 182 12.19 8.12 -7.33
N TRP A 183 12.37 8.08 -8.65
CA TRP A 183 13.68 8.28 -9.28
C TRP A 183 14.24 9.68 -9.00
N GLN A 184 13.43 10.74 -9.10
CA GLN A 184 13.87 12.09 -8.76
C GLN A 184 14.26 12.22 -7.28
N THR A 185 13.51 11.57 -6.39
CA THR A 185 13.81 11.54 -4.95
C THR A 185 15.13 10.79 -4.68
N TRP A 186 15.35 9.66 -5.36
CA TRP A 186 16.56 8.83 -5.24
C TRP A 186 17.83 9.47 -5.80
N GLN A 187 17.75 10.16 -6.94
CA GLN A 187 18.91 10.88 -7.51
C GLN A 187 19.44 11.97 -6.56
N ARG A 188 18.54 12.59 -5.79
CA ARG A 188 18.89 13.67 -4.85
C ARG A 188 19.53 13.16 -3.56
N LEU A 189 19.25 11.93 -3.15
CA LEU A 189 19.95 11.28 -2.03
C LEU A 189 21.41 10.94 -2.38
N LYS A 190 21.76 10.84 -3.67
CA LYS A 190 23.15 10.62 -4.11
C LYS A 190 23.99 11.88 -4.21
N THR A 191 23.37 13.05 -4.00
CA THR A 191 24.02 14.36 -4.13
C THR A 191 24.22 15.06 -2.77
N VAL A 192 24.00 14.34 -1.66
CA VAL A 192 24.34 14.74 -0.28
C VAL A 192 25.54 13.93 0.18
#